data_AF-A0A6M1TD76-F1
#
_entry.id   AF-A0A6M1TD76-F1
#
_cell.length_a   1.000
_cell.length_b   1.000
_cell.length_c   1.000
_cell.angle_alpha   90.00
_cell.angle_beta   90.00
_cell.angle_gamma   90.00
#
_symmetry.space_group_name_H-M   'P 1'
#
loop_
_entity.id
_entity.type
_entity.pdbx_description
1 polymer ?
#
loop_
_entity_poly.entity_id
_entity_poly.type
_entity_poly.pdbx_seq_one_letter_code
_entity_poly.pdbx_strand_id
1 'polypeptide(L)'
;MLVALKKILTLPVASLLDRVEVDSKTQSRLWILMSIGTLLLSGFFSVIIVLGRAPIISELISDPLFAKRGLVVHVDLALLIWIYAFLCGLFVLVPTRKNGNRLLPMGYALAVTGVGMLVASIFVPSAEPVLSNYIPVLDHPLFIGGLLFFAGGVACTVFNTRIIPSSNQSSFTTNTIFPASSIPGFRSAAVILLISLITFFSSWLVTPMGLEVLTYYELTIWGGGHLLQFVNVAAMLSVWIILLGELLGKNPISYRVSAVLFGIYTLPLLAAPLLTMNGTGDLLYHWGFTRFMQWGIFPVVTIFVGIIVTKLVRARANNELPKQILRNPYFGGLVTSMLLTIIGFILGAMIRGSNTMVPAHYHAAVGGITVAFMAITYFLLEVHGVPIPKGRLKKLAAIQPLLFGLGQAIFAAGFGYAGAHGLARKSFGSEQHIGSIEAFVGLGFMTVGGLLAVSGGLLFLWIVVKAWMNRKNSPFQSNP
;
A
#
# COMPACT_ATOMS: atom_id res chain seq x y z
N MET A 1 19.24 4.16 21.19
CA MET A 1 18.28 4.51 20.12
C MET A 1 18.85 5.61 19.23
N LEU A 2 19.35 6.71 19.83
CA LEU A 2 20.06 7.80 19.16
C LEU A 2 21.24 7.37 18.29
N VAL A 3 22.07 6.40 18.71
CA VAL A 3 23.19 5.90 17.88
C VAL A 3 22.72 5.17 16.62
N ALA A 4 21.65 4.38 16.72
CA ALA A 4 21.06 3.70 15.56
C ALA A 4 20.36 4.70 14.62
N LEU A 5 19.66 5.69 15.19
CA LEU A 5 19.05 6.78 14.43
C LEU A 5 20.11 7.61 13.69
N LYS A 6 21.20 7.97 14.38
CA LYS A 6 22.34 8.69 13.80
C LYS A 6 22.97 7.88 12.67
N LYS A 7 23.21 6.57 12.86
CA LYS A 7 23.76 5.69 11.82
C LYS A 7 22.84 5.57 10.59
N ILE A 8 21.52 5.50 10.81
CA ILE A 8 20.50 5.46 9.75
C ILE A 8 20.44 6.80 8.99
N LEU A 9 20.56 7.92 9.69
CA LEU A 9 20.54 9.27 9.11
C LEU A 9 21.86 9.63 8.40
N THR A 10 23.00 9.10 8.84
CA THR A 10 24.33 9.35 8.21
C THR A 10 24.69 8.36 7.11
N LEU A 11 24.04 7.18 7.06
CA LEU A 11 24.23 6.15 6.03
C LEU A 11 24.12 6.68 4.59
N PRO A 12 23.15 7.56 4.24
CA PRO A 12 23.05 8.13 2.91
C PRO A 12 24.22 9.04 2.56
N VAL A 13 24.62 9.93 3.48
CA VAL A 13 25.73 10.88 3.29
C VAL A 13 27.06 10.12 3.16
N ALA A 14 27.30 9.12 4.00
CA ALA A 14 28.46 8.25 3.90
C ALA A 14 28.46 7.40 2.61
N SER A 15 27.31 6.91 2.16
CA SER A 15 27.24 6.15 0.90
C SER A 15 27.54 7.01 -0.35
N LEU A 16 27.18 8.30 -0.31
CA LEU A 16 27.44 9.29 -1.36
C LEU A 16 28.93 9.68 -1.43
N LEU A 17 29.59 9.78 -0.27
CA LEU A 17 30.99 10.19 -0.18
C LEU A 17 31.98 9.00 -0.27
N ASP A 18 31.64 7.85 0.31
CA ASP A 18 32.59 6.73 0.52
C ASP A 18 32.39 5.52 -0.40
N ARG A 19 31.54 5.60 -1.43
CA ARG A 19 31.28 4.50 -2.40
C ARG A 19 30.86 3.17 -1.73
N VAL A 20 30.09 3.22 -0.64
CA VAL A 20 29.69 2.00 0.09
C VAL A 20 28.53 1.29 -0.63
N GLU A 21 28.79 0.08 -1.15
CA GLU A 21 27.73 -0.81 -1.59
C GLU A 21 26.90 -1.26 -0.38
N VAL A 22 25.62 -0.90 -0.34
CA VAL A 22 24.72 -1.35 0.73
C VAL A 22 24.04 -2.66 0.30
N ASP A 23 24.17 -3.68 1.14
CA ASP A 23 23.51 -4.97 0.95
C ASP A 23 21.98 -4.84 0.78
N SER A 24 21.41 -5.70 -0.07
CA SER A 24 19.97 -5.67 -0.41
C SER A 24 19.07 -5.94 0.80
N LYS A 25 19.50 -6.78 1.77
CA LYS A 25 18.72 -7.00 3.00
C LYS A 25 18.75 -5.76 3.90
N THR A 26 19.86 -5.03 3.93
CA THR A 26 19.96 -3.78 4.69
C THR A 26 19.06 -2.71 4.09
N GLN A 27 19.08 -2.53 2.76
CA GLN A 27 18.18 -1.61 2.06
C GLN A 27 16.71 -2.01 2.26
N SER A 28 16.39 -3.30 2.12
CA SER A 28 15.04 -3.81 2.37
C SER A 28 14.55 -3.42 3.76
N ARG A 29 15.38 -3.66 4.78
CA ARG A 29 15.05 -3.31 6.16
C ARG A 29 14.80 -1.81 6.34
N LEU A 30 15.59 -0.93 5.74
CA LEU A 30 15.41 0.52 5.85
C LEU A 30 14.08 0.98 5.25
N TRP A 31 13.77 0.51 4.04
CA TRP A 31 12.51 0.80 3.36
C TRP A 31 11.29 0.26 4.11
N ILE A 32 11.35 -0.98 4.61
CA ILE A 32 10.29 -1.59 5.42
C ILE A 32 10.09 -0.84 6.75
N LEU A 33 11.17 -0.40 7.42
CA LEU A 33 11.04 0.40 8.65
C LEU A 33 10.43 1.77 8.39
N MET A 34 10.83 2.46 7.32
CA MET A 34 10.22 3.73 6.91
C MET A 34 8.73 3.55 6.64
N SER A 35 8.38 2.50 5.87
CA SER A 35 7.01 2.09 5.61
C SER A 35 6.22 1.93 6.92
N ILE A 36 6.68 1.07 7.84
CA ILE A 36 5.98 0.81 9.11
C ILE A 36 5.84 2.10 9.94
N GLY A 37 6.86 2.96 9.94
CA GLY A 37 6.81 4.27 10.59
C GLY A 37 5.76 5.21 10.01
N THR A 38 5.63 5.26 8.67
CA THR A 38 4.65 6.13 8.01
C THR A 38 3.22 5.60 8.16
N LEU A 39 3.04 4.28 8.24
CA LEU A 39 1.74 3.68 8.60
C LEU A 39 1.32 4.04 10.02
N LEU A 40 2.24 4.03 10.99
CA LEU A 40 1.95 4.47 12.36
C LEU A 40 1.51 5.94 12.38
N LEU A 41 2.26 6.81 11.70
CA LEU A 41 1.92 8.23 11.62
C LEU A 41 0.57 8.44 10.92
N SER A 42 0.31 7.73 9.82
CA SER A 42 -0.99 7.73 9.15
C SER A 42 -2.12 7.29 10.09
N GLY A 43 -1.91 6.22 10.88
CA GLY A 43 -2.89 5.73 11.85
C GLY A 43 -3.22 6.73 12.96
N PHE A 44 -2.27 7.58 13.36
CA PHE A 44 -2.54 8.68 14.28
C PHE A 44 -3.53 9.69 13.65
N PHE A 45 -3.29 10.13 12.41
CA PHE A 45 -4.23 11.00 11.71
C PHE A 45 -5.58 10.32 11.43
N SER A 46 -5.60 9.01 11.20
CA SER A 46 -6.85 8.28 10.95
C SER A 46 -7.80 8.34 12.14
N VAL A 47 -7.28 8.34 13.37
CA VAL A 47 -8.13 8.49 14.58
C VAL A 47 -8.85 9.82 14.55
N ILE A 48 -8.14 10.91 14.23
CA ILE A 48 -8.72 12.26 14.13
C ILE A 48 -9.82 12.28 13.06
N ILE A 49 -9.57 11.68 11.90
CA ILE A 49 -10.50 11.67 10.76
C ILE A 49 -11.74 10.82 11.05
N VAL A 50 -11.57 9.65 11.67
CA VAL A 50 -12.68 8.77 12.07
C VAL A 50 -13.57 9.49 13.10
N LEU A 51 -12.97 10.06 14.14
CA LEU A 51 -13.71 10.81 15.15
C LEU A 51 -14.40 12.04 14.56
N GLY A 52 -13.76 12.73 13.62
CA GLY A 52 -14.34 13.89 12.96
C GLY A 52 -15.49 13.64 12.00
N ARG A 53 -15.74 12.37 11.66
CA ARG A 53 -16.91 11.94 10.90
C ARG A 53 -17.91 11.17 11.76
N ALA A 54 -17.56 10.84 13.00
CA ALA A 54 -18.42 10.12 13.91
C ALA A 54 -19.63 10.98 14.30
N PRO A 55 -20.86 10.44 14.26
CA PRO A 55 -22.03 11.18 14.68
C PRO A 55 -21.86 11.72 16.11
N ILE A 56 -22.42 12.90 16.40
CA ILE A 56 -22.31 13.62 17.68
C ILE A 56 -20.90 14.17 17.93
N ILE A 57 -19.84 13.37 17.78
CA ILE A 57 -18.45 13.79 17.99
C ILE A 57 -18.01 14.81 16.94
N SER A 58 -18.47 14.66 15.70
CA SER A 58 -18.13 15.57 14.60
C SER A 58 -18.50 17.03 14.88
N GLU A 59 -19.49 17.28 15.74
CA GLU A 59 -19.90 18.64 16.15
C GLU A 59 -18.85 19.34 17.01
N LEU A 60 -17.93 18.59 17.62
CA LEU A 60 -16.82 19.13 18.41
C LEU A 60 -15.66 19.66 17.54
N ILE A 61 -15.68 19.42 16.23
CA ILE A 61 -14.67 19.95 15.30
C ILE A 61 -15.05 21.37 14.90
N SER A 62 -14.37 22.34 15.50
CA SER A 62 -14.50 23.76 15.19
C SER A 62 -13.71 24.20 13.95
N ASP A 63 -12.68 23.44 13.56
CA ASP A 63 -11.82 23.74 12.40
C ASP A 63 -11.82 22.59 11.37
N PRO A 64 -12.76 22.60 10.41
CA PRO A 64 -12.78 21.66 9.29
C PRO A 64 -11.53 21.72 8.42
N LEU A 65 -10.82 22.85 8.37
CA LEU A 65 -9.64 23.01 7.53
C LEU A 65 -8.48 22.18 8.07
N PHE A 66 -8.26 22.18 9.39
CA PHE A 66 -7.27 21.30 10.03
C PHE A 66 -7.57 19.82 9.78
N ALA A 67 -8.85 19.41 9.86
CA ALA A 67 -9.27 18.05 9.55
C ALA A 67 -8.99 17.67 8.08
N LYS A 68 -9.23 18.60 7.14
CA LYS A 68 -8.94 18.41 5.71
C LYS A 68 -7.42 18.32 5.47
N ARG A 69 -6.59 19.15 6.11
CA ARG A 69 -5.13 19.03 6.02
C ARG A 69 -4.62 17.71 6.58
N GLY A 70 -5.13 17.30 7.74
CA GLY A 70 -4.86 16.00 8.34
C GLY A 70 -5.29 14.84 7.43
N LEU A 71 -6.41 14.97 6.72
CA LEU A 71 -6.86 14.01 5.71
C LEU A 71 -5.87 13.89 4.56
N VAL A 72 -5.36 15.00 4.01
CA VAL A 72 -4.34 14.97 2.95
C VAL A 72 -3.14 14.14 3.42
N VAL A 73 -2.51 14.54 4.53
CA VAL A 73 -1.32 13.88 5.06
C VAL A 73 -1.58 12.41 5.40
N HIS A 74 -2.74 12.09 5.99
CA HIS A 74 -3.14 10.71 6.29
C HIS A 74 -3.15 9.84 5.04
N VAL A 75 -3.84 10.31 3.98
CA VAL A 75 -4.06 9.58 2.74
C VAL A 75 -2.72 9.33 2.05
N ASP A 76 -1.87 10.35 1.90
CA ASP A 76 -0.55 10.19 1.29
C ASP A 76 0.34 9.23 2.08
N LEU A 77 0.37 9.32 3.41
CA LEU A 77 1.14 8.40 4.23
C LEU A 77 0.67 6.95 4.12
N ALA A 78 -0.65 6.70 4.02
CA ALA A 78 -1.24 5.36 3.96
C ALA A 78 -1.26 4.76 2.54
N LEU A 79 -1.53 5.55 1.51
CA LEU A 79 -1.72 5.06 0.14
C LEU A 79 -0.47 5.21 -0.73
N LEU A 80 0.34 6.23 -0.47
CA LEU A 80 1.56 6.52 -1.23
C LEU A 80 2.80 6.05 -0.48
N ILE A 81 3.05 6.60 0.70
CA ILE A 81 4.34 6.37 1.36
C ILE A 81 4.43 4.93 1.89
N TRP A 82 3.44 4.47 2.65
CA TRP A 82 3.37 3.10 3.16
C TRP A 82 3.51 2.07 2.03
N ILE A 83 2.66 2.12 1.01
CA ILE A 83 2.62 1.08 -0.01
C ILE A 83 3.90 1.03 -0.85
N TYR A 84 4.39 2.19 -1.30
CA TYR A 84 5.52 2.25 -2.22
C TYR A 84 6.86 2.08 -1.51
N ALA A 85 6.97 2.49 -0.24
CA ALA A 85 8.11 2.14 0.59
C ALA A 85 8.17 0.64 0.84
N PHE A 86 7.03 -0.01 1.12
CA PHE A 86 6.97 -1.46 1.28
C PHE A 86 7.35 -2.19 0.00
N LEU A 87 6.82 -1.74 -1.15
CA LEU A 87 7.17 -2.26 -2.46
C LEU A 87 8.68 -2.14 -2.73
N CYS A 88 9.29 -0.98 -2.46
CA CYS A 88 10.75 -0.82 -2.56
C CYS A 88 11.49 -1.84 -1.70
N GLY A 89 11.04 -2.02 -0.45
CA GLY A 89 11.63 -2.98 0.49
C GLY A 89 11.55 -4.44 0.00
N LEU A 90 10.45 -4.84 -0.62
CA LEU A 90 10.31 -6.15 -1.25
C LEU A 90 11.10 -6.26 -2.57
N PHE A 91 11.08 -5.21 -3.37
CA PHE A 91 11.67 -5.21 -4.72
C PHE A 91 13.20 -5.32 -4.68
N VAL A 92 13.88 -4.68 -3.73
CA VAL A 92 15.35 -4.77 -3.63
C VAL A 92 15.85 -6.18 -3.34
N LEU A 93 15.00 -7.04 -2.75
CA LEU A 93 15.27 -8.46 -2.50
C LEU A 93 15.04 -9.34 -3.74
N VAL A 94 14.45 -8.81 -4.82
CA VAL A 94 14.40 -9.52 -6.10
C VAL A 94 15.83 -9.79 -6.57
N PRO A 95 16.18 -11.04 -6.91
CA PRO A 95 17.53 -11.39 -7.34
C PRO A 95 18.02 -10.57 -8.54
N THR A 96 19.29 -10.17 -8.52
CA THR A 96 19.95 -9.47 -9.63
C THR A 96 21.32 -10.09 -9.93
N ARG A 97 21.81 -9.94 -11.18
CA ARG A 97 23.13 -10.43 -11.62
C ARG A 97 24.29 -9.58 -11.11
N LYS A 98 24.06 -8.28 -10.88
CA LYS A 98 25.06 -7.33 -10.35
C LYS A 98 24.58 -6.80 -9.02
N ASN A 99 25.23 -7.20 -7.93
CA ASN A 99 25.07 -6.54 -6.64
C ASN A 99 25.70 -5.14 -6.70
N GLY A 100 25.14 -4.18 -5.96
CA GLY A 100 25.62 -2.79 -5.95
C GLY A 100 24.96 -1.88 -6.99
N ASN A 101 23.73 -1.42 -6.71
CA ASN A 101 23.21 -0.22 -7.37
C ASN A 101 23.49 0.98 -6.47
N ARG A 102 24.38 1.86 -6.92
CA ARG A 102 24.79 3.09 -6.21
C ARG A 102 23.64 4.07 -5.99
N LEU A 103 22.56 3.95 -6.76
CA LEU A 103 21.37 4.80 -6.64
C LEU A 103 20.44 4.35 -5.50
N LEU A 104 20.60 3.14 -4.93
CA LEU A 104 19.69 2.64 -3.89
C LEU A 104 19.77 3.48 -2.59
N PRO A 105 20.96 3.79 -2.04
CA PRO A 105 21.04 4.64 -0.86
C PRO A 105 20.55 6.07 -1.12
N MET A 106 20.84 6.61 -2.31
CA MET A 106 20.33 7.91 -2.75
C MET A 106 18.79 7.90 -2.83
N GLY A 107 18.22 6.82 -3.34
CA GLY A 107 16.77 6.63 -3.41
C GLY A 107 16.11 6.70 -2.03
N TYR A 108 16.70 6.05 -1.03
CA TYR A 108 16.22 6.14 0.35
C TYR A 108 16.35 7.56 0.92
N ALA A 109 17.47 8.25 0.66
CA ALA A 109 17.69 9.63 1.12
C ALA A 109 16.64 10.61 0.57
N LEU A 110 16.38 10.52 -0.75
CA LEU A 110 15.36 11.31 -1.42
C LEU A 110 13.98 11.02 -0.83
N ALA A 111 13.66 9.75 -0.58
CA ALA A 111 12.39 9.36 0.00
C ALA A 111 12.18 9.90 1.41
N VAL A 112 13.18 9.78 2.30
CA VAL A 112 13.11 10.34 3.66
C VAL A 112 12.93 11.85 3.63
N THR A 113 13.67 12.53 2.75
CA THR A 113 13.55 13.99 2.55
C THR A 113 12.14 14.35 2.09
N GLY A 114 11.62 13.63 1.09
CA GLY A 114 10.27 13.83 0.55
C GLY A 114 9.18 13.64 1.60
N VAL A 115 9.27 12.57 2.41
CA VAL A 115 8.34 12.33 3.52
C VAL A 115 8.42 13.45 4.56
N GLY A 116 9.62 13.92 4.90
CA GLY A 116 9.81 15.04 5.83
C GLY A 116 9.15 16.34 5.33
N MET A 117 9.37 16.69 4.06
CA MET A 117 8.74 17.86 3.43
C MET A 117 7.21 17.75 3.40
N LEU A 118 6.71 16.58 2.99
CA LEU A 118 5.27 16.30 2.91
C LEU A 118 4.61 16.46 4.29
N VAL A 119 5.17 15.84 5.34
CA VAL A 119 4.62 15.93 6.69
C VAL A 119 4.75 17.34 7.26
N ALA A 120 5.87 18.03 7.02
CA ALA A 120 6.08 19.39 7.52
C ALA A 120 5.11 20.42 6.94
N SER A 121 4.60 20.17 5.73
CA SER A 121 3.65 21.09 5.06
C SER A 121 2.34 21.32 5.83
N ILE A 122 1.94 20.40 6.72
CA ILE A 122 0.74 20.59 7.56
C ILE A 122 0.83 21.84 8.46
N PHE A 123 2.06 22.23 8.82
CA PHE A 123 2.34 23.38 9.67
C PHE A 123 2.49 24.68 8.89
N VAL A 124 2.35 24.65 7.56
CA VAL A 124 2.43 25.84 6.70
C VAL A 124 1.03 26.45 6.56
N PRO A 125 0.76 27.66 7.10
CA PRO A 125 -0.58 28.23 7.08
C PRO A 125 -1.13 28.49 5.68
N SER A 126 -0.26 28.77 4.69
CA SER A 126 -0.64 29.01 3.29
C SER A 126 -0.86 27.72 2.47
N ALA A 127 -0.66 26.54 3.05
CA ALA A 127 -0.81 25.28 2.34
C ALA A 127 -2.26 24.82 2.37
N GLU A 128 -3.02 25.18 1.33
CA GLU A 128 -4.46 24.89 1.24
C GLU A 128 -4.73 23.42 0.86
N PRO A 129 -5.64 22.72 1.56
CA PRO A 129 -5.95 21.33 1.27
C PRO A 129 -6.86 21.20 0.04
N VAL A 130 -6.33 20.57 -1.01
CA VAL A 130 -7.06 20.19 -2.22
C VAL A 130 -7.31 18.69 -2.17
N LEU A 131 -8.58 18.31 -2.00
CA LEU A 131 -8.98 16.92 -1.84
C LEU A 131 -9.19 16.23 -3.20
N SER A 132 -8.21 16.27 -4.10
CA SER A 132 -8.22 15.52 -5.36
C SER A 132 -8.28 14.00 -5.12
N ASN A 133 -8.77 13.24 -6.11
CA ASN A 133 -8.77 11.78 -6.02
C ASN A 133 -7.36 11.21 -6.18
N TYR A 134 -7.15 10.03 -5.58
CA TYR A 134 -5.88 9.28 -5.54
C TYR A 134 -4.78 9.94 -4.70
N ILE A 135 -4.34 11.13 -5.08
CA ILE A 135 -3.31 11.90 -4.38
C ILE A 135 -3.93 13.27 -4.06
N PRO A 136 -4.49 13.46 -2.85
CA PRO A 136 -4.85 14.80 -2.40
C PRO A 136 -3.57 15.62 -2.20
N VAL A 137 -3.67 16.94 -2.26
CA VAL A 137 -2.50 17.80 -2.12
C VAL A 137 -2.72 18.92 -1.12
N LEU A 138 -1.66 19.32 -0.44
CA LEU A 138 -1.56 20.64 0.15
C LEU A 138 -0.94 21.52 -0.93
N ASP A 139 -1.69 22.49 -1.47
CA ASP A 139 -1.28 23.29 -2.61
C ASP A 139 -0.17 24.28 -2.21
N HIS A 140 1.06 23.76 -2.18
CA HIS A 140 2.24 24.47 -1.74
C HIS A 140 3.50 23.78 -2.27
N PRO A 141 4.53 24.53 -2.72
CA PRO A 141 5.77 23.95 -3.25
C PRO A 141 6.47 22.95 -2.31
N LEU A 142 6.35 23.14 -0.99
CA LEU A 142 6.91 22.21 0.00
C LEU A 142 6.27 20.81 -0.10
N PHE A 143 4.95 20.73 -0.25
CA PHE A 143 4.25 19.45 -0.35
C PHE A 143 4.49 18.79 -1.70
N ILE A 144 4.37 19.55 -2.79
CA ILE A 144 4.62 19.06 -4.16
C ILE A 144 6.09 18.61 -4.31
N GLY A 145 7.04 19.38 -3.78
CA GLY A 145 8.44 18.97 -3.69
C GLY A 145 8.61 17.69 -2.88
N GLY A 146 7.89 17.54 -1.77
CA GLY A 146 7.86 16.31 -0.98
C GLY A 146 7.43 15.08 -1.79
N LEU A 147 6.35 15.21 -2.56
CA LEU A 147 5.87 14.16 -3.47
C LEU A 147 6.92 13.81 -4.54
N LEU A 148 7.52 14.82 -5.19
CA LEU A 148 8.52 14.62 -6.23
C LEU A 148 9.79 13.95 -5.70
N PHE A 149 10.28 14.36 -4.52
CA PHE A 149 11.43 13.73 -3.87
C PHE A 149 11.13 12.28 -3.50
N PHE A 150 9.94 12.00 -2.97
CA PHE A 150 9.55 10.62 -2.68
C PHE A 150 9.45 9.76 -3.96
N ALA A 151 8.78 10.26 -4.99
CA ALA A 151 8.66 9.57 -6.28
C ALA A 151 10.04 9.33 -6.92
N GLY A 152 10.94 10.31 -6.89
CA GLY A 152 12.32 10.17 -7.34
C GLY A 152 13.10 9.11 -6.54
N GLY A 153 12.88 9.05 -5.22
CA GLY A 153 13.47 8.04 -4.35
C GLY A 153 13.02 6.61 -4.67
N VAL A 154 11.72 6.43 -4.91
CA VAL A 154 11.13 5.16 -5.36
C VAL A 154 11.66 4.78 -6.74
N ALA A 155 11.70 5.72 -7.70
CA ALA A 155 12.19 5.49 -9.06
C ALA A 155 13.66 5.04 -9.07
N CYS A 156 14.54 5.71 -8.31
CA CYS A 156 15.95 5.32 -8.15
C CYS A 156 16.11 3.90 -7.59
N THR A 157 15.15 3.47 -6.76
CA THR A 157 15.17 2.15 -6.12
C THR A 157 14.66 1.05 -7.03
N VAL A 158 13.56 1.30 -7.73
CA VAL A 158 12.84 0.28 -8.50
C VAL A 158 13.37 0.14 -9.93
N PHE A 159 13.73 1.24 -10.60
CA PHE A 159 14.14 1.22 -12.02
C PHE A 159 15.61 0.82 -12.21
N ASN A 160 15.86 -0.48 -12.03
CA ASN A 160 17.17 -1.10 -12.25
C ASN A 160 17.03 -2.47 -12.95
N THR A 161 18.16 -3.15 -13.12
CA THR A 161 18.26 -4.44 -13.83
C THR A 161 17.35 -5.55 -13.29
N ARG A 162 16.84 -5.45 -12.05
CA ARG A 162 15.88 -6.40 -11.46
C ARG A 162 14.57 -6.51 -12.23
N ILE A 163 14.16 -5.46 -12.95
CA ILE A 163 12.92 -5.45 -13.76
C ILE A 163 13.01 -6.46 -14.91
N ILE A 164 14.21 -6.68 -15.44
CA ILE A 164 14.44 -7.50 -16.63
C ILE A 164 14.54 -8.98 -16.23
N PRO A 165 13.78 -9.88 -16.89
CA PRO A 165 13.96 -11.32 -16.73
C PRO A 165 15.38 -11.77 -17.13
N SER A 166 16.03 -12.56 -16.28
CA SER A 166 17.33 -13.16 -16.62
C SER A 166 17.14 -14.40 -17.51
N SER A 167 17.97 -14.54 -18.55
CA SER A 167 17.94 -15.66 -19.50
C SER A 167 18.27 -17.03 -18.87
N ASN A 168 19.16 -17.10 -17.89
CA ASN A 168 19.47 -18.33 -17.15
C ASN A 168 18.52 -18.50 -15.96
N GLN A 169 17.32 -19.00 -16.25
CA GLN A 169 16.26 -19.20 -15.25
C GLN A 169 16.49 -20.41 -14.34
N SER A 170 17.33 -21.37 -14.74
CA SER A 170 17.63 -22.59 -13.96
C SER A 170 18.42 -22.34 -12.68
N SER A 171 19.05 -21.17 -12.53
CA SER A 171 19.84 -20.82 -11.33
C SER A 171 19.03 -20.16 -10.21
N PHE A 172 17.75 -19.82 -10.42
CA PHE A 172 16.89 -19.21 -9.38
C PHE A 172 16.20 -20.24 -8.48
N THR A 173 16.38 -21.54 -8.71
CA THR A 173 15.68 -22.59 -7.98
C THR A 173 16.26 -22.89 -6.60
N THR A 174 17.45 -22.38 -6.27
CA THR A 174 18.18 -22.83 -5.05
C THR A 174 18.50 -21.74 -4.02
N ASN A 175 18.29 -20.43 -4.29
CA ASN A 175 18.73 -19.40 -3.34
C ASN A 175 17.92 -18.08 -3.35
N THR A 176 16.60 -18.15 -3.52
CA THR A 176 15.74 -16.96 -3.46
C THR A 176 15.06 -16.82 -2.09
N ILE A 177 14.98 -15.59 -1.57
CA ILE A 177 14.33 -15.30 -0.29
C ILE A 177 12.83 -15.64 -0.35
N PHE A 178 12.18 -15.37 -1.48
CA PHE A 178 10.77 -15.67 -1.70
C PHE A 178 10.60 -16.75 -2.78
N PRO A 179 9.41 -17.40 -2.88
CA PRO A 179 9.07 -18.25 -4.01
C PRO A 179 9.31 -17.55 -5.35
N ALA A 180 10.04 -18.20 -6.27
CA ALA A 180 10.39 -17.61 -7.55
C ALA A 180 9.16 -17.17 -8.38
N SER A 181 8.00 -17.78 -8.16
CA SER A 181 6.75 -17.38 -8.82
C SER A 181 6.19 -16.03 -8.37
N SER A 182 6.67 -15.42 -7.28
CA SER A 182 6.29 -14.06 -6.88
C SER A 182 7.02 -12.97 -7.69
N ILE A 183 8.20 -13.29 -8.24
CA ILE A 183 9.08 -12.33 -8.92
C ILE A 183 8.42 -11.64 -10.14
N PRO A 184 7.69 -12.36 -11.03
CA PRO A 184 7.01 -11.70 -12.15
C PRO A 184 6.03 -10.61 -11.72
N GLY A 185 5.39 -10.76 -10.56
CA GLY A 185 4.45 -9.76 -10.05
C GLY A 185 5.15 -8.50 -9.55
N PHE A 186 6.28 -8.61 -8.85
CA PHE A 186 7.09 -7.44 -8.49
C PHE A 186 7.65 -6.71 -9.71
N ARG A 187 8.03 -7.45 -10.76
CA ARG A 187 8.45 -6.85 -12.04
C ARG A 187 7.30 -6.15 -12.74
N SER A 188 6.12 -6.76 -12.76
CA SER A 188 4.88 -6.14 -13.27
C SER A 188 4.58 -4.84 -12.51
N ALA A 189 4.60 -4.86 -11.17
CA ALA A 189 4.39 -3.66 -10.35
C ALA A 189 5.38 -2.54 -10.71
N ALA A 190 6.65 -2.87 -10.92
CA ALA A 190 7.67 -1.92 -11.37
C ALA A 190 7.39 -1.34 -12.77
N VAL A 191 7.02 -2.18 -13.74
CA VAL A 191 6.67 -1.73 -15.10
C VAL A 191 5.44 -0.83 -15.07
N ILE A 192 4.39 -1.20 -14.33
CA ILE A 192 3.17 -0.40 -14.21
C ILE A 192 3.47 0.93 -13.52
N LEU A 193 4.36 0.94 -12.52
CA LEU A 193 4.80 2.18 -11.89
C LEU A 193 5.51 3.10 -12.88
N LEU A 194 6.35 2.57 -13.77
CA LEU A 194 6.96 3.37 -14.83
C LEU A 194 5.91 3.97 -15.76
N ILE A 195 4.92 3.18 -16.19
CA ILE A 195 3.80 3.65 -17.01
C ILE A 195 3.03 4.76 -16.26
N SER A 196 2.76 4.56 -14.97
CA SER A 196 2.09 5.55 -14.12
C SER A 196 2.85 6.87 -14.03
N LEU A 197 4.17 6.84 -13.84
CA LEU A 197 5.00 8.05 -13.80
C LEU A 197 5.04 8.77 -15.15
N ILE A 198 5.10 8.03 -16.26
CA ILE A 198 4.99 8.60 -17.61
C ILE A 198 3.62 9.26 -17.79
N THR A 199 2.54 8.61 -17.35
CA THR A 199 1.18 9.17 -17.41
C THR A 199 1.04 10.42 -16.55
N PHE A 200 1.57 10.43 -15.32
CA PHE A 200 1.58 11.65 -14.48
C PHE A 200 2.33 12.79 -15.15
N PHE A 201 3.54 12.53 -15.66
CA PHE A 201 4.34 13.53 -16.33
C PHE A 201 3.63 14.08 -17.57
N SER A 202 3.08 13.18 -18.40
CA SER A 202 2.33 13.56 -19.60
C SER A 202 1.08 14.37 -19.25
N SER A 203 0.27 13.92 -18.29
CA SER A 203 -0.90 14.65 -17.80
C SER A 203 -0.53 16.03 -17.25
N TRP A 204 0.56 16.14 -16.49
CA TRP A 204 1.04 17.43 -15.97
C TRP A 204 1.40 18.42 -17.08
N LEU A 205 2.00 17.96 -18.19
CA LEU A 205 2.34 18.82 -19.33
C LEU A 205 1.10 19.31 -20.11
N VAL A 206 0.07 18.48 -20.22
CA VAL A 206 -1.08 18.73 -21.10
C VAL A 206 -2.33 19.25 -20.38
N THR A 207 -2.36 19.25 -19.04
CA THR A 207 -3.45 19.86 -18.26
C THR A 207 -3.34 21.39 -18.29
N PRO A 208 -4.38 22.13 -18.72
CA PRO A 208 -4.33 23.59 -18.74
C PRO A 208 -4.20 24.21 -17.34
N MET A 209 -3.25 25.14 -17.17
CA MET A 209 -3.00 25.82 -15.88
C MET A 209 -4.09 26.83 -15.49
N GLY A 210 -4.95 27.26 -16.42
CA GLY A 210 -6.02 28.22 -16.15
C GLY A 210 -7.28 27.62 -15.50
N LEU A 211 -7.26 26.33 -15.17
CA LEU A 211 -8.37 25.64 -14.51
C LEU A 211 -8.45 25.99 -13.02
N GLU A 212 -9.64 25.80 -12.46
CA GLU A 212 -9.83 25.83 -11.00
C GLU A 212 -8.94 24.76 -10.33
N VAL A 213 -8.34 25.10 -9.18
CA VAL A 213 -7.25 24.32 -8.55
C VAL A 213 -7.63 22.85 -8.32
N LEU A 214 -8.84 22.59 -7.79
CA LEU A 214 -9.31 21.22 -7.59
C LEU A 214 -9.41 20.47 -8.93
N THR A 215 -10.00 21.11 -9.94
CA THR A 215 -10.12 20.54 -11.29
C THR A 215 -8.76 20.26 -11.92
N TYR A 216 -7.80 21.17 -11.77
CA TYR A 216 -6.43 21.00 -12.25
C TYR A 216 -5.78 19.73 -11.64
N TYR A 217 -5.77 19.61 -10.31
CA TYR A 217 -5.17 18.46 -9.65
C TYR A 217 -5.92 17.15 -9.92
N GLU A 218 -7.26 17.17 -9.96
CA GLU A 218 -8.06 16.00 -10.36
C GLU A 218 -7.62 15.49 -11.75
N LEU A 219 -7.53 16.38 -12.74
CA LEU A 219 -7.15 16.01 -14.11
C LEU A 219 -5.70 15.55 -14.23
N THR A 220 -4.76 16.24 -13.58
CA THR A 220 -3.34 15.87 -13.65
C THR A 220 -3.07 14.52 -12.98
N ILE A 221 -3.79 14.21 -11.91
CA ILE A 221 -3.52 13.02 -11.07
C ILE A 221 -4.34 11.81 -11.52
N TRP A 222 -5.50 12.01 -12.16
CA TRP A 222 -6.47 10.97 -12.52
C TRP A 222 -5.79 9.73 -13.12
N GLY A 223 -5.15 9.87 -14.28
CA GLY A 223 -4.62 8.74 -15.03
C GLY A 223 -3.51 7.99 -14.29
N GLY A 224 -2.50 8.72 -13.82
CA GLY A 224 -1.41 8.12 -13.05
C GLY A 224 -1.92 7.43 -11.78
N GLY A 225 -2.86 8.06 -11.06
CA GLY A 225 -3.47 7.54 -9.84
C GLY A 225 -4.29 6.26 -10.03
N HIS A 226 -4.98 6.13 -11.17
CA HIS A 226 -5.62 4.86 -11.57
C HIS A 226 -4.59 3.75 -11.74
N LEU A 227 -3.48 4.03 -12.43
CA LEU A 227 -2.40 3.06 -12.64
C LEU A 227 -1.70 2.67 -11.34
N LEU A 228 -1.59 3.58 -10.36
CA LEU A 228 -1.08 3.25 -9.02
C LEU A 228 -1.91 2.14 -8.35
N GLN A 229 -3.23 2.06 -8.60
CA GLN A 229 -4.04 0.95 -8.06
C GLN A 229 -3.63 -0.39 -8.66
N PHE A 230 -3.21 -0.42 -9.93
CA PHE A 230 -2.69 -1.62 -10.56
C PHE A 230 -1.34 -2.04 -9.98
N VAL A 231 -0.45 -1.06 -9.69
CA VAL A 231 0.82 -1.33 -8.99
C VAL A 231 0.56 -1.99 -7.63
N ASN A 232 -0.38 -1.42 -6.86
CA ASN A 232 -0.71 -1.89 -5.52
C ASN A 232 -1.23 -3.34 -5.55
N VAL A 233 -2.12 -3.66 -6.50
CA VAL A 233 -2.66 -5.02 -6.64
C VAL A 233 -1.60 -6.00 -7.16
N ALA A 234 -0.74 -5.62 -8.10
CA ALA A 234 0.35 -6.50 -8.55
C ALA A 234 1.32 -6.86 -7.40
N ALA A 235 1.65 -5.88 -6.55
CA ALA A 235 2.44 -6.10 -5.35
C ALA A 235 1.71 -7.01 -4.35
N MET A 236 0.42 -6.78 -4.09
CA MET A 236 -0.40 -7.63 -3.21
C MET A 236 -0.49 -9.07 -3.71
N LEU A 237 -0.73 -9.30 -5.00
CA LEU A 237 -0.79 -10.64 -5.59
C LEU A 237 0.55 -11.37 -5.48
N SER A 238 1.67 -10.64 -5.63
CA SER A 238 3.01 -11.19 -5.38
C SER A 238 3.14 -11.64 -3.93
N VAL A 239 2.64 -10.85 -2.98
CA VAL A 239 2.60 -11.21 -1.56
C VAL A 239 1.69 -12.42 -1.29
N TRP A 240 0.54 -12.54 -1.94
CA TRP A 240 -0.32 -13.72 -1.81
C TRP A 240 0.39 -15.01 -2.22
N ILE A 241 1.17 -14.96 -3.30
CA ILE A 241 2.00 -16.08 -3.75
C ILE A 241 3.03 -16.45 -2.68
N ILE A 242 3.67 -15.46 -2.04
CA ILE A 242 4.64 -15.70 -0.96
C ILE A 242 3.96 -16.37 0.24
N LEU A 243 2.86 -15.80 0.74
CA LEU A 243 2.11 -16.34 1.88
C LEU A 243 1.60 -17.75 1.60
N LEU A 244 1.12 -18.02 0.38
CA LEU A 244 0.71 -19.37 -0.02
C LEU A 244 1.92 -20.33 -0.07
N GLY A 245 3.07 -19.87 -0.58
CA GLY A 245 4.30 -20.66 -0.59
C GLY A 245 4.75 -21.07 0.81
N GLU A 246 4.68 -20.16 1.78
CA GLU A 246 4.98 -20.43 3.19
C GLU A 246 4.00 -21.43 3.81
N LEU A 247 2.73 -21.40 3.42
CA LEU A 247 1.73 -22.37 3.90
C LEU A 247 1.93 -23.76 3.30
N LEU A 248 2.45 -23.86 2.07
CA LEU A 248 2.64 -25.12 1.36
C LEU A 248 4.07 -25.69 1.50
N GLY A 249 5.02 -24.90 2.00
CA GLY A 249 6.45 -25.27 2.07
C GLY A 249 7.12 -25.45 0.70
N LYS A 250 6.51 -24.93 -0.37
CA LYS A 250 6.97 -25.09 -1.76
C LYS A 250 6.49 -23.94 -2.64
N ASN A 251 7.11 -23.77 -3.80
CA ASN A 251 6.67 -22.80 -4.79
C ASN A 251 5.24 -23.13 -5.27
N PRO A 252 4.23 -22.27 -5.05
CA PRO A 252 2.83 -22.67 -5.20
C PRO A 252 2.38 -22.83 -6.66
N ILE A 253 2.98 -22.05 -7.56
CA ILE A 253 2.75 -22.08 -9.01
C ILE A 253 4.08 -21.99 -9.76
N SER A 254 4.10 -22.35 -11.04
CA SER A 254 5.31 -22.21 -11.86
C SER A 254 5.58 -20.73 -12.18
N TYR A 255 6.85 -20.40 -12.37
CA TYR A 255 7.27 -19.06 -12.80
C TYR A 255 6.57 -18.64 -14.10
N ARG A 256 6.47 -19.57 -15.08
CA ARG A 256 5.85 -19.33 -16.38
C ARG A 256 4.38 -18.94 -16.25
N VAL A 257 3.61 -19.66 -15.44
CA VAL A 257 2.19 -19.34 -15.21
C VAL A 257 2.05 -17.96 -14.58
N SER A 258 2.85 -17.67 -13.54
CA SER A 258 2.86 -16.34 -12.92
C SER A 258 3.20 -15.23 -13.93
N ALA A 259 4.24 -15.41 -14.74
CA ALA A 259 4.66 -14.46 -15.76
C ALA A 259 3.59 -14.20 -16.82
N VAL A 260 2.86 -15.23 -17.26
CA VAL A 260 1.73 -15.07 -18.19
C VAL A 260 0.60 -14.27 -17.55
N LEU A 261 0.20 -14.60 -16.31
CA LEU A 261 -0.89 -13.90 -15.62
C LEU A 261 -0.57 -12.42 -15.39
N PHE A 262 0.65 -12.12 -14.92
CA PHE A 262 1.09 -10.73 -14.75
C PHE A 262 1.35 -10.02 -16.08
N GLY A 263 1.70 -10.76 -17.14
CA GLY A 263 1.77 -10.24 -18.51
C GLY A 263 0.40 -9.78 -19.01
N ILE A 264 -0.62 -10.63 -18.90
CA ILE A 264 -2.02 -10.31 -19.22
C ILE A 264 -2.51 -9.10 -18.40
N TYR A 265 -2.11 -9.03 -17.13
CA TYR A 265 -2.43 -7.90 -16.25
C TYR A 265 -1.79 -6.58 -16.68
N THR A 266 -0.55 -6.61 -17.16
CA THR A 266 0.26 -5.41 -17.43
C THR A 266 0.11 -4.90 -18.86
N LEU A 267 0.03 -5.80 -19.84
CA LEU A 267 0.12 -5.45 -21.27
C LEU A 267 -0.92 -4.42 -21.72
N PRO A 268 -2.21 -4.49 -21.33
CA PRO A 268 -3.20 -3.49 -21.72
C PRO A 268 -2.86 -2.06 -21.24
N LEU A 269 -2.12 -1.95 -20.14
CA LEU A 269 -1.79 -0.66 -19.52
C LEU A 269 -0.75 0.13 -20.33
N LEU A 270 -0.05 -0.51 -21.28
CA LEU A 270 0.84 0.20 -22.20
C LEU A 270 0.12 1.27 -23.03
N ALA A 271 -1.21 1.14 -23.22
CA ALA A 271 -2.01 2.15 -23.89
C ALA A 271 -2.33 3.37 -23.01
N ALA A 272 -2.10 3.32 -21.70
CA ALA A 272 -2.53 4.37 -20.78
C ALA A 272 -1.89 5.74 -21.03
N PRO A 273 -0.58 5.87 -21.35
CA PRO A 273 0.00 7.16 -21.72
C PRO A 273 -0.61 7.74 -23.00
N LEU A 274 -1.13 6.92 -23.92
CA LEU A 274 -1.75 7.40 -25.16
C LEU A 274 -3.07 8.15 -24.88
N LEU A 275 -3.71 7.87 -23.74
CA LEU A 275 -4.95 8.56 -23.34
C LEU A 275 -4.74 10.04 -23.03
N THR A 276 -3.50 10.52 -22.86
CA THR A 276 -3.21 11.93 -22.63
C THR A 276 -3.00 12.74 -23.91
N MET A 277 -2.93 12.09 -25.09
CA MET A 277 -2.48 12.74 -26.33
C MET A 277 -3.37 13.91 -26.77
N ASN A 278 -4.67 13.84 -26.49
CA ASN A 278 -5.64 14.89 -26.82
C ASN A 278 -5.85 15.90 -25.67
N GLY A 279 -5.04 15.83 -24.61
CA GLY A 279 -5.22 16.61 -23.39
C GLY A 279 -6.13 15.92 -22.35
N THR A 280 -6.02 16.34 -21.10
CA THR A 280 -6.75 15.72 -19.97
C THR A 280 -8.23 16.08 -19.93
N GLY A 281 -8.67 17.11 -20.65
CA GLY A 281 -10.08 17.48 -20.78
C GLY A 281 -10.87 16.59 -21.75
N ASP A 282 -10.20 15.72 -22.53
CA ASP A 282 -10.84 14.81 -23.46
C ASP A 282 -11.67 13.75 -22.71
N LEU A 283 -12.87 13.45 -23.19
CA LEU A 283 -13.74 12.41 -22.63
C LEU A 283 -13.05 11.04 -22.59
N LEU A 284 -12.22 10.73 -23.59
CA LEU A 284 -11.47 9.50 -23.68
C LEU A 284 -10.47 9.34 -22.53
N TYR A 285 -9.90 10.43 -22.03
CA TYR A 285 -9.00 10.40 -20.87
C TYR A 285 -9.76 9.87 -19.65
N HIS A 286 -10.83 10.53 -19.24
CA HIS A 286 -11.62 10.12 -18.08
C HIS A 286 -12.25 8.74 -18.25
N TRP A 287 -12.88 8.51 -19.40
CA TRP A 287 -13.56 7.27 -19.70
C TRP A 287 -12.60 6.08 -19.76
N GLY A 288 -11.44 6.24 -20.42
CA GLY A 288 -10.45 5.17 -20.59
C GLY A 288 -9.89 4.68 -19.26
N PHE A 289 -9.48 5.60 -18.38
CA PHE A 289 -9.02 5.23 -17.04
C PHE A 289 -10.12 4.60 -16.19
N THR A 290 -11.37 5.08 -16.31
CA THR A 290 -12.52 4.44 -15.65
C THR A 290 -12.72 3.01 -16.14
N ARG A 291 -12.58 2.75 -17.46
CA ARG A 291 -12.67 1.40 -18.03
C ARG A 291 -11.54 0.49 -17.57
N PHE A 292 -10.32 1.00 -17.42
CA PHE A 292 -9.25 0.24 -16.78
C PHE A 292 -9.65 -0.21 -15.37
N MET A 293 -10.20 0.67 -14.54
CA MET A 293 -10.62 0.26 -13.19
C MET A 293 -11.78 -0.74 -13.18
N GLN A 294 -12.72 -0.62 -14.11
CA GLN A 294 -13.85 -1.54 -14.22
C GLN A 294 -13.44 -2.95 -14.66
N TRP A 295 -12.46 -3.08 -15.56
CA TRP A 295 -12.18 -4.35 -16.25
C TRP A 295 -10.75 -4.86 -16.14
N GLY A 296 -9.79 -4.01 -15.83
CA GLY A 296 -8.36 -4.35 -15.86
C GLY A 296 -7.88 -5.11 -14.62
N ILE A 297 -8.53 -4.95 -13.47
CA ILE A 297 -8.03 -5.51 -12.21
C ILE A 297 -8.66 -6.86 -11.87
N PHE A 298 -9.99 -6.90 -11.74
CA PHE A 298 -10.67 -8.05 -11.14
C PHE A 298 -10.48 -9.39 -11.88
N PRO A 299 -10.36 -9.50 -13.22
CA PRO A 299 -10.29 -10.80 -13.87
C PRO A 299 -9.06 -11.61 -13.44
N VAL A 300 -7.89 -10.97 -13.41
CA VAL A 300 -6.64 -11.62 -12.99
C VAL A 300 -6.66 -11.95 -11.51
N VAL A 301 -7.21 -11.05 -10.67
CA VAL A 301 -7.35 -11.30 -9.23
C VAL A 301 -8.25 -12.52 -8.97
N THR A 302 -9.39 -12.64 -9.68
CA THR A 302 -10.29 -13.81 -9.59
C THR A 302 -9.59 -15.11 -9.95
N ILE A 303 -8.73 -15.10 -10.98
CA ILE A 303 -7.92 -16.27 -11.35
C ILE A 303 -6.96 -16.65 -10.21
N PHE A 304 -6.27 -15.67 -9.62
CA PHE A 304 -5.39 -15.91 -8.47
C PHE A 304 -6.15 -16.47 -7.26
N VAL A 305 -7.33 -15.93 -6.94
CA VAL A 305 -8.19 -16.47 -5.87
C VAL A 305 -8.55 -17.93 -6.16
N GLY A 306 -8.98 -18.25 -7.38
CA GLY A 306 -9.30 -19.64 -7.78
C GLY A 306 -8.09 -20.58 -7.66
N ILE A 307 -6.89 -20.14 -8.05
CA ILE A 307 -5.65 -20.90 -7.87
C ILE A 307 -5.37 -21.14 -6.39
N ILE A 308 -5.41 -20.09 -5.56
CA ILE A 308 -5.10 -20.15 -4.13
C ILE A 308 -6.07 -21.11 -3.42
N VAL A 309 -7.37 -20.93 -3.63
CA VAL A 309 -8.41 -21.79 -3.04
C VAL A 309 -8.21 -23.24 -3.46
N THR A 310 -8.00 -23.50 -4.75
CA THR A 310 -7.76 -24.86 -5.26
C THR A 310 -6.54 -25.51 -4.62
N LYS A 311 -5.43 -24.76 -4.47
CA LYS A 311 -4.20 -25.25 -3.86
C LYS A 311 -4.38 -25.55 -2.38
N LEU A 312 -5.06 -24.67 -1.64
CA LEU A 312 -5.35 -24.88 -0.21
C LEU A 312 -6.27 -26.09 0.00
N VAL A 313 -7.32 -26.27 -0.82
CA VAL A 313 -8.23 -27.42 -0.73
C VAL A 313 -7.48 -28.73 -0.99
N ARG A 314 -6.67 -28.80 -2.05
CA ARG A 314 -5.87 -30.01 -2.37
C ARG A 314 -4.84 -30.31 -1.29
N ALA A 315 -4.12 -29.30 -0.80
CA ALA A 315 -3.15 -29.47 0.27
C ALA A 315 -3.82 -29.94 1.58
N ARG A 316 -5.04 -29.48 1.87
CA ARG A 316 -5.82 -29.96 3.01
C ARG A 316 -6.19 -31.44 2.84
N ALA A 317 -6.69 -31.83 1.67
CA ALA A 317 -7.05 -33.22 1.37
C ALA A 317 -5.85 -34.17 1.50
N ASN A 318 -4.65 -33.70 1.14
CA ASN A 318 -3.40 -34.46 1.24
C ASN A 318 -2.69 -34.36 2.60
N ASN A 319 -3.27 -33.67 3.60
CA ASN A 319 -2.63 -33.38 4.89
C ASN A 319 -1.26 -32.66 4.78
N GLU A 320 -1.07 -31.83 3.74
CA GLU A 320 0.15 -31.05 3.49
C GLU A 320 0.15 -29.69 4.23
N LEU A 321 -0.99 -29.28 4.82
CA LEU A 321 -1.12 -28.00 5.52
C LEU A 321 -0.67 -28.09 6.99
N PRO A 322 -0.21 -26.97 7.59
CA PRO A 322 0.11 -26.92 9.02
C PRO A 322 -1.07 -27.34 9.90
N LYS A 323 -0.83 -28.22 10.89
CA LYS A 323 -1.87 -28.76 11.80
C LYS A 323 -2.74 -27.69 12.47
N GLN A 324 -2.17 -26.53 12.80
CA GLN A 324 -2.88 -25.39 13.41
C GLN A 324 -3.01 -24.21 12.43
N ILE A 325 -3.49 -24.47 11.20
CA ILE A 325 -3.58 -23.47 10.13
C ILE A 325 -4.35 -22.20 10.53
N LEU A 326 -5.43 -22.33 11.30
CA LEU A 326 -6.21 -21.17 11.78
C LEU A 326 -5.42 -20.25 12.74
N ARG A 327 -4.32 -20.76 13.31
CA ARG A 327 -3.40 -19.99 14.17
C ARG A 327 -2.13 -19.58 13.42
N ASN A 328 -2.09 -19.78 12.10
CA ASN A 328 -0.98 -19.35 11.27
C ASN A 328 -1.26 -17.92 10.77
N PRO A 329 -0.38 -16.95 11.10
CA PRO A 329 -0.57 -15.56 10.68
C PRO A 329 -0.57 -15.37 9.16
N TYR A 330 0.13 -16.23 8.41
CA TYR A 330 0.14 -16.19 6.95
C TYR A 330 -1.21 -16.59 6.37
N PHE A 331 -1.87 -17.60 6.96
CA PHE A 331 -3.20 -18.02 6.54
C PHE A 331 -4.25 -16.95 6.85
N GLY A 332 -4.26 -16.43 8.09
CA GLY A 332 -5.18 -15.36 8.49
C GLY A 332 -5.02 -14.13 7.59
N GLY A 333 -3.78 -13.69 7.38
CA GLY A 333 -3.48 -12.56 6.49
C GLY A 333 -3.91 -12.78 5.05
N LEU A 334 -3.60 -13.95 4.46
CA LEU A 334 -3.96 -14.29 3.09
C LEU A 334 -5.49 -14.27 2.90
N VAL A 335 -6.22 -14.97 3.77
CA VAL A 335 -7.69 -15.07 3.67
C VAL A 335 -8.35 -13.72 3.88
N THR A 336 -7.95 -12.98 4.92
CA THR A 336 -8.51 -11.65 5.17
C THR A 336 -8.23 -10.68 4.02
N SER A 337 -7.02 -10.71 3.45
CA SER A 337 -6.68 -9.88 2.30
C SER A 337 -7.55 -10.21 1.08
N MET A 338 -7.77 -11.50 0.78
CA MET A 338 -8.66 -11.93 -0.31
C MET A 338 -10.11 -11.49 -0.08
N LEU A 339 -10.64 -11.69 1.13
CA LEU A 339 -12.02 -11.31 1.47
C LEU A 339 -12.25 -9.80 1.36
N LEU A 340 -11.34 -8.98 1.90
CA LEU A 340 -11.40 -7.53 1.77
C LEU A 340 -11.31 -7.07 0.33
N THR A 341 -10.46 -7.71 -0.49
CA THR A 341 -10.35 -7.41 -1.92
C THR A 341 -11.67 -7.70 -2.64
N ILE A 342 -12.33 -8.82 -2.34
CA ILE A 342 -13.63 -9.19 -2.90
C ILE A 342 -14.71 -8.19 -2.46
N ILE A 343 -14.77 -7.84 -1.18
CA ILE A 343 -15.67 -6.78 -0.66
C ILE A 343 -15.42 -5.47 -1.41
N GLY A 344 -14.14 -5.11 -1.61
CA GLY A 344 -13.72 -3.98 -2.42
C GLY A 344 -14.35 -4.04 -3.81
N PHE A 345 -14.17 -5.11 -4.58
CA PHE A 345 -14.75 -5.21 -5.92
C PHE A 345 -16.28 -5.13 -5.94
N ILE A 346 -16.97 -5.75 -4.97
CA ILE A 346 -18.43 -5.66 -4.86
C ILE A 346 -18.85 -4.20 -4.67
N LEU A 347 -18.26 -3.51 -3.69
CA LEU A 347 -18.58 -2.10 -3.41
C LEU A 347 -18.19 -1.19 -4.58
N GLY A 348 -17.08 -1.49 -5.27
CA GLY A 348 -16.64 -0.77 -6.47
C GLY A 348 -17.66 -0.88 -7.61
N ALA A 349 -18.20 -2.08 -7.83
CA ALA A 349 -19.26 -2.32 -8.81
C ALA A 349 -20.59 -1.63 -8.43
N MET A 350 -20.77 -1.24 -7.17
CA MET A 350 -21.92 -0.49 -6.67
C MET A 350 -21.77 1.03 -6.76
N ILE A 351 -20.61 1.56 -7.16
CA ILE A 351 -20.41 3.00 -7.32
C ILE A 351 -21.35 3.52 -8.44
N ARG A 352 -22.17 4.52 -8.10
CA ARG A 352 -23.09 5.22 -9.03
C ARG A 352 -22.86 6.74 -9.08
N GLY A 353 -22.04 7.27 -8.17
CA GLY A 353 -21.75 8.70 -8.06
C GLY A 353 -20.65 8.97 -7.03
N SER A 354 -20.37 10.25 -6.79
CA SER A 354 -19.32 10.70 -5.86
C SER A 354 -19.87 10.86 -4.43
N ASN A 355 -20.08 9.75 -3.73
CA ASN A 355 -20.58 9.70 -2.34
C ASN A 355 -19.73 8.74 -1.48
N THR A 356 -20.14 8.44 -0.24
CA THR A 356 -19.35 7.56 0.66
C THR A 356 -19.23 6.11 0.19
N MET A 357 -19.90 5.69 -0.89
CA MET A 357 -19.62 4.40 -1.55
C MET A 357 -18.19 4.32 -2.08
N VAL A 358 -17.63 5.45 -2.53
CA VAL A 358 -16.24 5.50 -3.04
C VAL A 358 -15.24 5.17 -1.92
N PRO A 359 -15.24 5.85 -0.74
CA PRO A 359 -14.43 5.42 0.39
C PRO A 359 -14.75 4.03 0.90
N ALA A 360 -16.01 3.59 0.89
CA ALA A 360 -16.33 2.20 1.24
C ALA A 360 -15.54 1.20 0.39
N HIS A 361 -15.59 1.38 -0.94
CA HIS A 361 -14.86 0.56 -1.90
C HIS A 361 -13.34 0.57 -1.63
N TYR A 362 -12.72 1.75 -1.60
CA TYR A 362 -11.26 1.79 -1.52
C TYR A 362 -10.74 1.41 -0.13
N HIS A 363 -11.47 1.65 0.96
CA HIS A 363 -11.04 1.18 2.29
C HIS A 363 -11.05 -0.34 2.38
N ALA A 364 -12.01 -1.02 1.76
CA ALA A 364 -11.99 -2.46 1.63
C ALA A 364 -10.83 -2.94 0.72
N ALA A 365 -10.68 -2.36 -0.48
CA ALA A 365 -9.65 -2.78 -1.44
C ALA A 365 -8.21 -2.52 -0.92
N VAL A 366 -7.93 -1.31 -0.45
CA VAL A 366 -6.65 -0.94 0.18
C VAL A 366 -6.46 -1.67 1.51
N GLY A 367 -7.54 -1.90 2.26
CA GLY A 367 -7.49 -2.76 3.45
C GLY A 367 -6.97 -4.16 3.11
N GLY A 368 -7.40 -4.73 1.99
CA GLY A 368 -6.86 -5.97 1.44
C GLY A 368 -5.36 -5.92 1.21
N ILE A 369 -4.86 -4.89 0.52
CA ILE A 369 -3.43 -4.66 0.26
C ILE A 369 -2.66 -4.52 1.58
N THR A 370 -3.17 -3.71 2.50
CA THR A 370 -2.55 -3.43 3.80
C THR A 370 -2.42 -4.69 4.65
N VAL A 371 -3.45 -5.53 4.71
CA VAL A 371 -3.42 -6.80 5.44
C VAL A 371 -2.38 -7.76 4.85
N ALA A 372 -2.26 -7.82 3.52
CA ALA A 372 -1.22 -8.63 2.89
C ALA A 372 0.18 -8.17 3.33
N PHE A 373 0.42 -6.85 3.35
CA PHE A 373 1.70 -6.27 3.76
C PHE A 373 1.98 -6.46 5.26
N MET A 374 0.97 -6.34 6.11
CA MET A 374 1.08 -6.68 7.54
C MET A 374 1.45 -8.15 7.72
N ALA A 375 0.81 -9.06 6.98
CA ALA A 375 1.04 -10.50 7.09
C ALA A 375 2.44 -10.91 6.61
N ILE A 376 2.91 -10.39 5.47
CA ILE A 376 4.26 -10.67 4.98
C ILE A 376 5.34 -10.00 5.83
N THR A 377 5.02 -8.94 6.58
CA THR A 377 5.98 -8.38 7.55
C THR A 377 6.43 -9.43 8.57
N TYR A 378 5.54 -10.34 8.98
CA TYR A 378 5.90 -11.43 9.87
C TYR A 378 6.91 -12.41 9.26
N PHE A 379 6.81 -12.66 7.95
CA PHE A 379 7.80 -13.41 7.19
C PHE A 379 9.12 -12.61 7.05
N LEU A 380 9.05 -11.31 6.73
CA LEU A 380 10.25 -10.46 6.60
C LEU A 380 11.02 -10.33 7.92
N LEU A 381 10.32 -10.34 9.05
CA LEU A 381 10.95 -10.42 10.37
C LEU A 381 11.84 -11.66 10.50
N GLU A 382 11.40 -12.82 10.02
CA GLU A 382 12.21 -14.05 9.99
C GLU A 382 13.42 -13.90 9.05
N VAL A 383 13.21 -13.36 7.84
CA VAL A 383 14.28 -13.08 6.85
C VAL A 383 15.38 -12.15 7.42
N HIS A 384 15.01 -11.21 8.28
CA HIS A 384 15.92 -10.26 8.92
C HIS A 384 16.47 -10.74 10.28
N GLY A 385 16.24 -12.00 10.65
CA GLY A 385 16.76 -12.61 11.89
C GLY A 385 16.07 -12.09 13.16
N VAL A 386 14.80 -11.70 13.05
CA VAL A 386 13.95 -11.19 14.15
C VAL A 386 12.62 -11.98 14.21
N PRO A 387 12.64 -13.32 14.24
CA PRO A 387 11.42 -14.12 14.15
C PRO A 387 10.48 -13.82 15.33
N ILE A 388 9.18 -13.99 15.11
CA ILE A 388 8.18 -13.77 16.16
C ILE A 388 8.34 -14.83 17.25
N PRO A 389 8.54 -14.44 18.52
CA PRO A 389 8.55 -15.35 19.65
C PRO A 389 7.35 -16.30 19.70
N LYS A 390 7.61 -17.57 20.02
CA LYS A 390 6.56 -18.58 20.27
C LYS A 390 5.66 -18.16 21.44
N GLY A 391 4.50 -18.80 21.55
CA GLY A 391 3.55 -18.56 22.64
C GLY A 391 2.56 -17.43 22.34
N ARG A 392 2.36 -16.50 23.30
CA ARG A 392 1.32 -15.46 23.22
C ARG A 392 1.49 -14.56 22.01
N LEU A 393 2.72 -14.16 21.68
CA LEU A 393 2.97 -13.20 20.61
C LEU A 393 2.63 -13.78 19.23
N LYS A 394 2.99 -15.04 18.97
CA LYS A 394 2.56 -15.76 17.75
C LYS A 394 1.04 -15.91 17.64
N LYS A 395 0.33 -16.13 18.75
CA LYS A 395 -1.15 -16.16 18.75
C LYS A 395 -1.74 -14.81 18.38
N LEU A 396 -1.18 -13.72 18.93
CA LEU A 396 -1.62 -12.36 18.60
C LEU A 396 -1.32 -12.01 17.14
N ALA A 397 -0.19 -12.44 16.59
CA ALA A 397 0.12 -12.30 15.17
C ALA A 397 -0.89 -13.00 14.26
N ALA A 398 -1.49 -14.12 14.71
CA ALA A 398 -2.54 -14.80 13.96
C ALA A 398 -3.90 -14.09 14.02
N ILE A 399 -4.21 -13.45 15.14
CA ILE A 399 -5.47 -12.72 15.35
C ILE A 399 -5.42 -11.33 14.71
N GLN A 400 -4.26 -10.69 14.70
CA GLN A 400 -4.11 -9.30 14.29
C GLN A 400 -4.65 -9.01 12.87
N PRO A 401 -4.34 -9.82 11.83
CA PRO A 401 -4.91 -9.59 10.49
C PRO A 401 -6.44 -9.65 10.49
N LEU A 402 -7.02 -10.59 11.24
CA LEU A 402 -8.48 -10.74 11.36
C LEU A 402 -9.10 -9.53 12.06
N LEU A 403 -8.47 -9.02 13.13
CA LEU A 403 -8.94 -7.84 13.86
C LEU A 403 -8.96 -6.60 12.97
N PHE A 404 -7.85 -6.33 12.27
CA PHE A 404 -7.77 -5.21 11.34
C PHE A 404 -8.79 -5.36 10.21
N GLY A 405 -8.88 -6.55 9.61
CA GLY A 405 -9.76 -6.78 8.48
C GLY A 405 -11.24 -6.77 8.82
N LEU A 406 -11.63 -7.28 9.99
CA LEU A 406 -13.00 -7.13 10.48
C LEU A 406 -13.34 -5.66 10.69
N GLY A 407 -12.43 -4.87 11.26
CA GLY A 407 -12.58 -3.43 11.38
C GLY A 407 -12.80 -2.74 10.03
N GLN A 408 -11.95 -3.04 9.04
CA GLN A 408 -12.09 -2.49 7.69
C GLN A 408 -13.39 -2.93 6.99
N ALA A 409 -13.83 -4.18 7.19
CA ALA A 409 -15.09 -4.66 6.63
C ALA A 409 -16.31 -3.93 7.22
N ILE A 410 -16.35 -3.74 8.54
CA ILE A 410 -17.40 -2.98 9.22
C ILE A 410 -17.34 -1.50 8.79
N PHE A 411 -16.14 -0.94 8.70
CA PHE A 411 -15.92 0.43 8.24
C PHE A 411 -16.50 0.65 6.84
N ALA A 412 -16.10 -0.21 5.90
CA ALA A 412 -16.55 -0.16 4.52
C ALA A 412 -18.07 -0.40 4.41
N ALA A 413 -18.62 -1.34 5.18
CA ALA A 413 -20.06 -1.58 5.21
C ALA A 413 -20.84 -0.34 5.68
N GLY A 414 -20.39 0.32 6.75
CA GLY A 414 -21.03 1.54 7.27
C GLY A 414 -21.03 2.68 6.25
N PHE A 415 -19.89 2.97 5.63
CA PHE A 415 -19.80 3.97 4.57
C PHE A 415 -20.57 3.58 3.31
N GLY A 416 -20.57 2.30 2.93
CA GLY A 416 -21.31 1.80 1.79
C GLY A 416 -22.82 1.98 2.00
N TYR A 417 -23.30 1.68 3.21
CA TYR A 417 -24.70 1.88 3.59
C TYR A 417 -25.10 3.37 3.57
N ALA A 418 -24.31 4.24 4.18
CA ALA A 418 -24.57 5.70 4.12
C ALA A 418 -24.49 6.24 2.68
N GLY A 419 -23.58 5.69 1.86
CA GLY A 419 -23.38 6.10 0.48
C GLY A 419 -24.51 5.66 -0.43
N ALA A 420 -25.08 4.48 -0.19
CA ALA A 420 -26.29 4.02 -0.87
C ALA A 420 -27.49 4.96 -0.61
N HIS A 421 -27.47 5.70 0.50
CA HIS A 421 -28.46 6.73 0.85
C HIS A 421 -27.99 8.16 0.53
N GLY A 422 -26.95 8.32 -0.29
CA GLY A 422 -26.54 9.61 -0.85
C GLY A 422 -25.60 10.45 0.02
N LEU A 423 -25.09 9.94 1.14
CA LEU A 423 -24.20 10.72 2.01
C LEU A 423 -22.91 11.15 1.27
N ALA A 424 -22.63 12.45 1.28
CA ALA A 424 -21.46 13.01 0.63
C ALA A 424 -20.13 12.52 1.25
N ARG A 425 -19.13 12.31 0.40
CA ARG A 425 -17.74 12.04 0.82
C ARG A 425 -16.96 13.34 1.00
N LYS A 426 -15.83 13.29 1.71
CA LYS A 426 -14.87 14.41 1.91
C LYS A 426 -15.44 15.63 2.68
N SER A 427 -16.64 15.52 3.22
CA SER A 427 -17.26 16.48 4.14
C SER A 427 -16.91 16.16 5.60
N PHE A 428 -16.74 17.18 6.45
CA PHE A 428 -16.43 17.03 7.88
C PHE A 428 -17.25 18.00 8.74
N GLY A 429 -17.47 17.64 10.00
CA GLY A 429 -18.23 18.48 10.94
C GLY A 429 -19.61 18.85 10.40
N SER A 430 -19.95 20.13 10.46
CA SER A 430 -21.22 20.66 9.96
C SER A 430 -21.43 20.45 8.46
N GLU A 431 -20.37 20.33 7.65
CA GLU A 431 -20.48 20.07 6.21
C GLU A 431 -21.05 18.67 5.90
N GLN A 432 -21.04 17.75 6.87
CA GLN A 432 -21.47 16.37 6.67
C GLN A 432 -22.99 16.22 6.52
N HIS A 433 -23.78 17.20 7.01
CA HIS A 433 -25.24 17.24 6.92
C HIS A 433 -25.91 15.89 7.28
N ILE A 434 -25.72 15.40 8.51
CA ILE A 434 -26.30 14.13 8.98
C ILE A 434 -27.80 14.33 9.24
N GLY A 435 -28.60 14.33 8.18
CA GLY A 435 -30.04 14.60 8.23
C GLY A 435 -30.94 13.36 8.30
N SER A 436 -30.39 12.14 8.22
CA SER A 436 -31.17 10.90 8.14
C SER A 436 -30.65 9.81 9.09
N ILE A 437 -31.54 8.89 9.47
CA ILE A 437 -31.18 7.75 10.33
C ILE A 437 -30.17 6.83 9.66
N GLU A 438 -30.23 6.69 8.34
CA GLU A 438 -29.32 5.86 7.55
C GLU A 438 -27.91 6.44 7.54
N ALA A 439 -27.79 7.76 7.38
CA ALA A 439 -26.52 8.45 7.51
C ALA A 439 -25.96 8.30 8.93
N PHE A 440 -26.78 8.47 9.96
CA PHE A 440 -26.37 8.32 11.36
C PHE A 440 -25.88 6.89 11.65
N VAL A 441 -26.66 5.87 11.30
CA VAL A 441 -26.32 4.46 11.51
C VAL A 441 -25.09 4.06 10.71
N GLY A 442 -25.02 4.44 9.43
CA GLY A 442 -23.87 4.12 8.57
C GLY A 442 -22.56 4.74 9.07
N LEU A 443 -22.60 5.99 9.53
CA LEU A 443 -21.45 6.65 10.13
C LEU A 443 -21.09 6.09 11.52
N GLY A 444 -22.07 5.63 12.29
CA GLY A 444 -21.84 4.90 13.55
C GLY A 444 -21.09 3.59 13.32
N PHE A 445 -21.55 2.76 12.39
CA PHE A 445 -20.84 1.53 11.99
C PHE A 445 -19.44 1.85 11.45
N MET A 446 -19.32 2.86 10.60
CA MET A 446 -18.04 3.31 10.10
C MET A 446 -17.08 3.63 11.25
N THR A 447 -17.55 4.37 12.26
CA THR A 447 -16.75 4.76 13.42
C THR A 447 -16.25 3.55 14.21
N VAL A 448 -17.15 2.62 14.53
CA VAL A 448 -16.80 1.38 15.25
C VAL A 448 -15.80 0.54 14.47
N GLY A 449 -16.03 0.36 13.16
CA GLY A 449 -15.12 -0.35 12.29
C GLY A 449 -13.74 0.32 12.20
N GLY A 450 -13.71 1.65 12.12
CA GLY A 450 -12.49 2.45 12.08
C GLY A 450 -11.65 2.29 13.33
N LEU A 451 -12.25 2.41 14.51
CA LEU A 451 -11.57 2.20 15.80
C LEU A 451 -11.07 0.75 15.96
N LEU A 452 -11.83 -0.22 15.48
CA LEU A 452 -11.41 -1.63 15.47
C LEU A 452 -10.21 -1.86 14.54
N ALA A 453 -10.23 -1.25 13.35
CA ALA A 453 -9.12 -1.31 12.41
C ALA A 453 -7.86 -0.65 12.97
N VAL A 454 -8.00 0.53 13.60
CA VAL A 454 -6.89 1.20 14.31
C VAL A 454 -6.31 0.29 15.39
N SER A 455 -7.17 -0.38 16.18
CA SER A 455 -6.73 -1.34 17.21
C SER A 455 -5.95 -2.51 16.61
N GLY A 456 -6.39 -3.04 15.46
CA GLY A 456 -5.66 -4.06 14.70
C GLY A 456 -4.32 -3.56 14.16
N GLY A 457 -4.24 -2.31 13.72
CA GLY A 457 -3.00 -1.67 13.28
C GLY A 457 -2.01 -1.45 14.44
N LEU A 458 -2.49 -0.95 15.58
CA LEU A 458 -1.67 -0.78 16.79
C LEU A 458 -1.15 -2.12 17.32
N LEU A 459 -1.98 -3.17 17.27
CA LEU A 459 -1.56 -4.52 17.62
C LEU A 459 -0.44 -5.02 16.70
N PHE A 460 -0.53 -4.78 15.40
CA PHE A 460 0.54 -5.10 14.43
C PHE A 460 1.85 -4.43 14.82
N LEU A 461 1.82 -3.12 15.05
CA LEU A 461 3.01 -2.35 15.42
C LEU A 461 3.60 -2.87 16.74
N TRP A 462 2.77 -3.12 17.74
CA TRP A 462 3.21 -3.67 19.02
C TRP A 462 3.88 -5.05 18.85
N ILE A 463 3.35 -5.92 17.99
CA ILE A 463 3.95 -7.23 17.69
C ILE A 463 5.33 -7.06 17.06
N VAL A 464 5.45 -6.21 16.03
CA VAL A 464 6.71 -5.93 15.35
C VAL A 464 7.74 -5.38 16.34
N VAL A 465 7.38 -4.37 17.13
CA VAL A 465 8.26 -3.77 18.14
C VAL A 465 8.70 -4.80 19.18
N LYS A 466 7.80 -5.66 19.67
CA LYS A 466 8.14 -6.71 20.63
C LYS A 466 9.09 -7.77 20.05
N ALA A 467 8.90 -8.16 18.79
CA ALA A 467 9.85 -9.05 18.11
C ALA A 467 11.26 -8.42 18.06
N TRP A 468 11.34 -7.14 17.69
CA TRP A 468 12.60 -6.37 17.67
C TRP A 468 13.26 -6.22 19.04
N MET A 469 12.48 -5.98 20.09
CA MET A 469 12.99 -5.86 21.47
C MET A 469 13.52 -7.19 21.99
N ASN A 470 12.82 -8.30 21.73
CA ASN A 470 13.23 -9.62 22.23
C ASN A 470 14.54 -10.11 21.62
N ARG A 471 14.88 -9.70 20.38
CA ARG A 471 16.22 -9.97 19.80
C ARG A 471 17.36 -9.48 20.68
N LYS A 472 17.21 -8.33 21.36
CA LYS A 472 18.26 -7.77 22.21
C LYS A 472 18.49 -8.56 23.51
N ASN A 473 17.52 -9.39 23.90
CA ASN A 473 17.56 -10.17 25.13
C ASN A 473 17.88 -11.66 24.89
N SER A 474 18.12 -12.07 23.64
CA SER A 474 18.57 -13.42 23.34
C SER A 474 20.09 -13.52 23.52
N PRO A 475 20.61 -14.49 24.30
CA PRO A 475 22.04 -14.65 24.57
C PRO A 475 22.87 -15.17 23.38
N PHE A 476 22.36 -15.08 22.14
CA PHE A 476 23.08 -15.47 20.94
C PHE A 476 23.39 -14.25 20.06
N GLN A 477 24.67 -13.83 20.19
CA GLN A 477 25.49 -12.92 19.36
C GLN A 477 25.31 -11.40 19.59
N SER A 478 26.31 -10.59 19.98
CA SER A 478 27.79 -10.69 20.02
C SER A 478 28.42 -11.44 18.84
N ASN A 479 28.40 -10.84 17.66
CA ASN A 479 29.62 -10.68 16.87
C ASN A 479 29.44 -9.51 15.87
N PRO A 480 30.51 -8.72 15.65
CA PRO A 480 30.47 -7.41 14.97
C PRO A 480 30.09 -7.46 13.50
#